data_AF-A0A956QJS0-F1
#
_entry.id   AF-A0A956QJS0-F1
#
_cell.length_a   1.000
_cell.length_b   1.000
_cell.length_c   1.000
_cell.angle_alpha   90.00
_cell.angle_beta   90.00
_cell.angle_gamma   90.00
#
_symmetry.space_group_name_H-M   'P 1'
#
loop_
_entity.id
_entity.type
_entity.pdbx_description
1 polymer ?
#
loop_
_entity_poly.entity_id
_entity_poly.type
_entity_poly.pdbx_seq_one_letter_code
_entity_poly.pdbx_strand_id
1 'polypeptide(L)'
;DHVFENPFGDIAFYLEAMQEVKTCPEMECFDCGHIHNAQPLIDMGLLKAPLCFSLVMGVLGGIPASTKNLLHMVESLPQGANWQVIGIGRCQWPLVAAAITMGGNVRVGLEDNFYLNEGHMANSNAELVEKAVRLVHELGGSVASPADTRQRLEMTRAPH
;
A
#
# COMPACT_ATOMS: atom_id res chain seq x y z
N ASP A 1 -17.11 -3.73 -18.60
CA ASP A 1 -16.57 -2.81 -19.59
C ASP A 1 -16.55 -1.40 -18.99
N HIS A 2 -15.79 -1.23 -17.91
CA HIS A 2 -15.71 0.02 -17.15
C HIS A 2 -14.24 0.38 -17.01
N VAL A 3 -13.91 1.65 -17.21
CA VAL A 3 -12.58 2.21 -16.98
C VAL A 3 -12.61 2.95 -15.64
N PHE A 4 -11.61 2.71 -14.80
CA PHE A 4 -11.39 3.49 -13.58
C PHE A 4 -10.49 4.68 -13.91
N GLU A 5 -11.10 5.79 -14.27
CA GLU A 5 -10.40 6.97 -14.80
C GLU A 5 -9.73 7.78 -13.69
N ASN A 6 -8.43 8.02 -13.85
CA ASN A 6 -7.63 8.88 -12.98
C ASN A 6 -6.68 9.71 -13.84
N PRO A 7 -7.19 10.67 -14.63
CA PRO A 7 -6.33 11.50 -15.47
C PRO A 7 -5.39 12.37 -14.63
N PHE A 8 -4.23 12.73 -15.18
CA PHE A 8 -3.23 13.53 -14.45
C PHE A 8 -3.77 14.87 -13.91
N GLY A 9 -4.75 15.47 -14.59
CA GLY A 9 -5.41 16.69 -14.10
C GLY A 9 -6.14 16.48 -12.78
N ASP A 10 -6.85 15.36 -12.64
CA ASP A 10 -7.57 15.01 -11.42
C ASP A 10 -6.59 14.63 -10.31
N ILE A 11 -5.53 13.87 -10.64
CA ILE A 11 -4.47 13.53 -9.68
C ILE A 11 -3.82 14.81 -9.14
N ALA A 12 -3.48 15.77 -10.01
CA ALA A 12 -2.92 17.05 -9.59
C ALA A 12 -3.89 17.83 -8.70
N PHE A 13 -5.17 17.93 -9.09
CA PHE A 13 -6.21 18.57 -8.30
C PHE A 13 -6.33 17.97 -6.88
N TYR A 14 -6.34 16.64 -6.75
CA TYR A 14 -6.40 15.99 -5.44
C TYR A 14 -5.13 16.19 -4.62
N LEU A 15 -3.95 16.16 -5.24
CA LEU A 15 -2.69 16.43 -4.54
C LEU A 15 -2.65 17.86 -3.99
N GLU A 16 -3.08 18.85 -4.77
CA GLU A 16 -3.17 20.24 -4.32
C GLU A 16 -4.15 20.37 -3.13
N ALA A 17 -5.34 19.80 -3.24
CA ALA A 17 -6.33 19.81 -2.17
C ALA A 17 -5.80 19.12 -0.89
N MET A 18 -5.09 17.99 -1.02
CA MET A 18 -4.46 17.29 0.11
C MET A 18 -3.36 18.13 0.76
N GLN A 19 -2.57 18.88 -0.02
CA GLN A 19 -1.56 19.79 0.53
C GLN A 19 -2.18 20.90 1.38
N GLU A 20 -3.29 21.49 0.94
CA GLU A 20 -4.00 22.55 1.68
C GLU A 20 -4.42 22.11 3.08
N VAL A 21 -4.86 20.85 3.21
CA VAL A 21 -5.32 20.28 4.48
C VAL A 21 -4.26 19.39 5.18
N LYS A 22 -3.03 19.34 4.65
CA LYS A 22 -1.91 18.54 5.19
C LYS A 22 -2.23 17.05 5.31
N THR A 23 -2.96 16.51 4.34
CA THR A 23 -3.18 15.06 4.20
C THR A 23 -2.00 14.44 3.47
N CYS A 24 -1.44 13.37 4.03
CA CYS A 24 -0.40 12.58 3.36
C CYS A 24 -1.06 11.70 2.28
N PRO A 25 -0.70 11.85 0.99
CA PRO A 25 -1.22 11.00 -0.08
C PRO A 25 -0.59 9.61 -0.02
N GLU A 26 -1.43 8.58 -0.11
CA GLU A 26 -1.01 7.20 -0.33
C GLU A 26 -1.27 6.83 -1.80
N MET A 27 -0.20 6.59 -2.56
CA MET A 27 -0.27 6.36 -4.00
C MET A 27 -0.61 4.89 -4.30
N GLU A 28 -1.87 4.62 -4.60
CA GLU A 28 -2.39 3.30 -5.00
C GLU A 28 -1.92 2.92 -6.42
N CYS A 29 -0.93 2.04 -6.49
CA CYS A 29 -0.27 1.64 -7.73
C CYS A 29 -0.65 0.21 -8.10
N PHE A 30 -1.40 0.06 -9.20
CA PHE A 30 -1.87 -1.24 -9.71
C PHE A 30 -0.91 -1.85 -10.75
N ASP A 31 0.12 -1.10 -11.16
CA ASP A 31 1.17 -1.54 -12.08
C ASP A 31 2.42 -0.64 -11.90
N CYS A 32 3.58 -1.05 -12.41
CA CYS A 32 4.80 -0.26 -12.41
C CYS A 32 4.63 1.08 -13.14
N GLY A 33 3.74 1.14 -14.15
CA GLY A 33 3.39 2.39 -14.81
C GLY A 33 2.81 3.44 -13.84
N HIS A 34 2.01 3.02 -12.85
CA HIS A 34 1.46 3.93 -11.85
C HIS A 34 2.54 4.48 -10.92
N ILE A 35 3.56 3.67 -10.59
CA ILE A 35 4.72 4.12 -9.82
C ILE A 35 5.48 5.20 -10.60
N HIS A 36 5.72 4.97 -11.90
CA HIS A 36 6.43 5.93 -12.74
C HIS A 36 5.63 7.21 -13.00
N ASN A 37 4.30 7.14 -12.98
CA ASN A 37 3.44 8.33 -13.07
C ASN A 37 3.64 9.29 -11.88
N ALA A 38 4.20 8.83 -10.76
CA ALA A 38 4.53 9.69 -9.63
C ALA A 38 5.72 10.61 -9.90
N GLN A 39 6.67 10.22 -10.76
CA GLN A 39 7.88 11.00 -11.01
C GLN A 39 7.61 12.44 -11.49
N PRO A 40 6.80 12.70 -12.53
CA PRO A 40 6.49 14.07 -12.93
C PRO A 40 5.76 14.86 -11.82
N LEU A 41 4.96 14.21 -10.98
CA LEU A 41 4.27 14.85 -9.86
C LEU A 41 5.27 15.25 -8.75
N ILE A 42 6.31 14.46 -8.53
CA ILE A 42 7.44 14.77 -7.64
C ILE A 42 8.24 15.94 -8.22
N ASP A 43 8.58 15.90 -9.51
CA ASP A 43 9.36 16.94 -10.19
C ASP A 43 8.64 18.30 -10.19
N MET A 44 7.31 18.30 -10.31
CA MET A 44 6.47 19.50 -10.19
C MET A 44 6.28 19.97 -8.73
N GLY A 45 6.72 19.19 -7.75
CA GLY A 45 6.51 19.48 -6.33
C GLY A 45 5.05 19.32 -5.88
N LEU A 46 4.22 18.60 -6.63
CA LEU A 46 2.84 18.25 -6.24
C LEU A 46 2.80 17.06 -5.29
N LEU A 47 3.71 16.10 -5.47
CA LEU A 47 3.91 14.98 -4.55
C LEU A 47 5.21 15.20 -3.77
N LYS A 48 5.11 15.32 -2.44
CA LYS A 48 6.24 15.62 -1.55
C LYS A 48 6.49 14.46 -0.59
N ALA A 49 7.73 14.33 -0.12
CA ALA A 49 8.06 13.39 0.94
C ALA A 49 7.29 13.71 2.25
N PRO A 50 6.97 12.69 3.07
CA PRO A 50 7.28 11.28 2.87
C PRO A 50 6.42 10.64 1.77
N LEU A 51 7.08 9.96 0.83
CA LEU A 51 6.41 9.30 -0.29
C LEU A 51 5.83 7.97 0.20
N CYS A 52 4.53 7.76 -0.01
CA CYS A 52 3.83 6.55 0.43
C CYS A 52 3.19 5.85 -0.77
N PHE A 53 3.48 4.56 -0.96
CA PHE A 53 2.98 3.77 -2.08
C PHE A 53 2.29 2.49 -1.59
N SER A 54 1.14 2.19 -2.18
CA SER A 54 0.48 0.91 -2.05
C SER A 54 0.63 0.13 -3.34
N LEU A 55 1.28 -1.03 -3.24
CA LEU A 55 1.52 -1.93 -4.35
C LEU A 55 0.35 -2.91 -4.44
N VAL A 56 -0.64 -2.57 -5.26
CA VAL A 56 -1.90 -3.30 -5.40
C VAL A 56 -1.77 -4.39 -6.45
N MET A 57 -1.97 -5.65 -6.05
CA MET A 57 -1.69 -6.79 -6.90
C MET A 57 -2.88 -7.76 -6.99
N GLY A 58 -3.09 -8.32 -8.18
CA GLY A 58 -4.11 -9.36 -8.40
C GLY A 58 -5.50 -8.83 -8.78
N VAL A 59 -5.64 -7.52 -9.02
CA VAL A 59 -6.84 -6.95 -9.66
C VAL A 59 -6.84 -7.27 -11.14
N LEU A 60 -7.98 -7.67 -11.69
CA LEU A 60 -8.14 -7.86 -13.14
C LEU A 60 -7.91 -6.53 -13.87
N GLY A 61 -6.92 -6.48 -14.75
CA GLY A 61 -6.50 -5.26 -15.46
C GLY A 61 -5.26 -4.59 -14.86
N GLY A 62 -4.84 -4.98 -13.66
CA GLY A 62 -3.57 -4.59 -13.06
C GLY A 62 -2.50 -5.69 -13.14
N ILE A 63 -1.40 -5.48 -12.43
CA ILE A 63 -0.28 -6.42 -12.37
C ILE A 63 -0.67 -7.73 -11.67
N PRO A 64 -0.28 -8.91 -12.22
CA PRO A 64 -0.57 -10.18 -11.59
C PRO A 64 0.13 -10.34 -10.23
N ALA A 65 -0.57 -10.92 -9.26
CA ALA A 65 -0.03 -11.23 -7.95
C ALA A 65 1.04 -12.34 -8.02
N SER A 66 2.30 -11.95 -7.79
CA SER A 66 3.41 -12.89 -7.61
C SER A 66 4.59 -12.20 -6.91
N THR A 67 5.43 -12.96 -6.20
CA THR A 67 6.65 -12.42 -5.57
C THR A 67 7.59 -11.78 -6.59
N LYS A 68 7.68 -12.33 -7.81
CA LYS A 68 8.47 -11.75 -8.91
C LYS A 68 8.00 -10.34 -9.26
N ASN A 69 6.69 -10.16 -9.40
CA ASN A 69 6.12 -8.86 -9.75
C ASN A 69 6.21 -7.89 -8.56
N LEU A 70 6.06 -8.37 -7.32
CA LEU A 70 6.26 -7.56 -6.13
C LEU A 70 7.69 -7.00 -6.07
N LEU A 71 8.70 -7.86 -6.27
CA LEU A 71 10.10 -7.43 -6.34
C LEU A 71 10.30 -6.35 -7.42
N HIS A 72 9.74 -6.58 -8.61
CA HIS A 72 9.85 -5.61 -9.70
C HIS A 72 9.21 -4.25 -9.38
N MET A 73 8.03 -4.25 -8.74
CA MET A 73 7.39 -3.01 -8.27
C MET A 73 8.23 -2.31 -7.21
N VAL A 74 8.77 -3.05 -6.23
CA VAL A 74 9.62 -2.48 -5.16
C VAL A 74 10.90 -1.87 -5.73
N GLU A 75 11.54 -2.52 -6.69
CA GLU A 75 12.72 -1.98 -7.39
C GLU A 75 12.40 -0.76 -8.26
N SER A 76 11.13 -0.54 -8.60
CA SER A 76 10.67 0.62 -9.38
C SER A 76 10.34 1.84 -8.51
N LEU A 77 10.31 1.70 -7.17
CA LEU A 77 9.95 2.78 -6.26
C LEU A 77 11.04 3.88 -6.22
N PRO A 78 10.66 5.15 -6.03
CA PRO A 78 11.61 6.20 -5.68
C PRO A 78 12.41 5.84 -4.42
N GLN A 79 13.69 6.20 -4.40
CA GLN A 79 14.56 5.91 -3.27
C GLN A 79 14.01 6.51 -1.97
N GLY A 80 13.92 5.69 -0.92
CA GLY A 80 13.44 6.11 0.39
C GLY A 80 11.92 6.20 0.53
N ALA A 81 11.16 5.76 -0.49
CA ALA A 81 9.71 5.68 -0.40
C ALA A 81 9.26 4.66 0.67
N ASN A 82 8.24 5.03 1.45
CA ASN A 82 7.48 4.09 2.26
C ASN A 82 6.56 3.30 1.33
N TRP A 83 6.47 1.99 1.54
CA TRP A 83 5.59 1.17 0.72
C TRP A 83 4.90 0.06 1.52
N GLN A 84 3.75 -0.36 1.03
CA GLN A 84 3.04 -1.54 1.49
C GLN A 84 2.55 -2.39 0.31
N VAL A 85 2.29 -3.67 0.56
CA VAL A 85 1.62 -4.54 -0.42
C VAL A 85 0.15 -4.72 -0.08
N ILE A 86 -0.69 -4.74 -1.12
CA ILE A 86 -2.09 -5.13 -1.09
C ILE A 86 -2.28 -6.29 -2.06
N GLY A 87 -2.62 -7.47 -1.53
CA GLY A 87 -2.89 -8.65 -2.36
C GLY A 87 -4.37 -8.98 -2.38
N ILE A 88 -4.99 -9.02 -3.56
CA ILE A 88 -6.43 -9.24 -3.68
C ILE A 88 -6.81 -10.72 -3.59
N GLY A 89 -7.72 -11.03 -2.67
CA GLY A 89 -8.22 -12.36 -2.42
C GLY A 89 -7.17 -13.29 -1.83
N ARG A 90 -7.16 -14.55 -2.28
CA ARG A 90 -6.33 -15.61 -1.67
C ARG A 90 -4.82 -15.41 -1.84
N CYS A 91 -4.40 -14.50 -2.73
CA CYS A 91 -2.99 -14.18 -2.91
C CYS A 91 -2.42 -13.25 -1.83
N GLN A 92 -3.26 -12.69 -0.93
CA GLN A 92 -2.85 -11.81 0.16
C GLN A 92 -1.72 -12.41 1.00
N TRP A 93 -1.89 -13.65 1.50
CA TRP A 93 -0.96 -14.20 2.50
C TRP A 93 0.47 -14.46 1.97
N PRO A 94 0.67 -15.05 0.77
CA PRO A 94 2.00 -15.15 0.18
C PRO A 94 2.65 -13.78 -0.07
N LEU A 95 1.87 -12.78 -0.50
CA LEU A 95 2.40 -11.42 -0.74
C LEU A 95 2.76 -10.69 0.55
N VAL A 96 1.92 -10.80 1.59
CA VAL A 96 2.21 -10.27 2.93
C VAL A 96 3.52 -10.86 3.46
N ALA A 97 3.70 -12.18 3.37
CA ALA A 97 4.95 -12.83 3.77
C ALA A 97 6.17 -12.30 3.00
N ALA A 98 6.05 -12.20 1.67
CA ALA A 98 7.11 -11.68 0.81
C ALA A 98 7.46 -10.23 1.15
N ALA A 99 6.46 -9.36 1.36
CA ALA A 99 6.68 -7.96 1.69
C ALA A 99 7.40 -7.79 3.03
N ILE A 100 7.02 -8.56 4.06
CA ILE A 100 7.71 -8.55 5.36
C ILE A 100 9.18 -8.93 5.19
N THR A 101 9.48 -10.00 4.44
CA THR A 101 10.87 -10.41 4.17
C THR A 101 11.67 -9.37 3.40
N MET A 102 11.01 -8.56 2.56
CA MET A 102 11.63 -7.46 1.82
C MET A 102 11.72 -6.14 2.62
N GLY A 103 11.25 -6.11 3.87
CA GLY A 103 11.25 -4.92 4.72
C GLY A 103 10.13 -3.92 4.42
N GLY A 104 9.09 -4.33 3.69
CA GLY A 104 7.91 -3.53 3.40
C GLY A 104 6.84 -3.60 4.49
N ASN A 105 5.86 -2.70 4.38
CA ASN A 105 4.64 -2.76 5.19
C ASN A 105 3.58 -3.65 4.52
N VAL A 106 2.50 -3.95 5.23
CA VAL A 106 1.44 -4.84 4.75
C VAL A 106 0.08 -4.28 5.07
N ARG A 107 -0.87 -4.47 4.14
CA ARG A 107 -2.28 -4.21 4.37
C ARG A 107 -3.08 -5.51 4.28
N VAL A 108 -4.03 -5.62 5.20
CA VAL A 108 -5.00 -6.72 5.27
C VAL A 108 -6.36 -6.15 5.65
N GLY A 109 -7.42 -6.79 5.17
CA GLY A 109 -8.78 -6.41 5.51
C GLY A 109 -9.79 -7.10 4.62
N LEU A 110 -11.06 -7.08 5.02
CA LEU A 110 -12.18 -7.63 4.28
C LEU A 110 -12.44 -6.88 2.97
N GLU A 111 -11.89 -5.67 2.81
CA GLU A 111 -11.86 -4.96 1.52
C GLU A 111 -11.08 -5.75 0.47
N ASP A 112 -9.96 -6.34 0.86
CA ASP A 112 -9.02 -6.97 -0.07
C ASP A 112 -9.20 -8.49 -0.11
N ASN A 113 -9.54 -9.13 1.01
CA ASN A 113 -9.64 -10.59 1.12
C ASN A 113 -10.58 -11.06 2.25
N PHE A 114 -11.46 -12.00 1.93
CA PHE A 114 -12.38 -12.60 2.90
C PHE A 114 -11.82 -13.82 3.65
N TYR A 115 -10.67 -14.38 3.25
CA TYR A 115 -10.26 -15.73 3.68
C TYR A 115 -8.94 -15.77 4.45
N LEU A 116 -8.86 -16.62 5.46
CA LEU A 116 -7.59 -17.08 6.04
C LEU A 116 -6.91 -18.12 5.12
N ASN A 117 -5.64 -18.43 5.38
CA ASN A 117 -4.84 -19.36 4.56
C ASN A 117 -5.36 -20.80 4.63
N GLU A 118 -6.10 -21.17 5.67
CA GLU A 118 -6.76 -22.46 5.81
C GLU A 118 -8.03 -22.58 4.95
N GLY A 119 -8.41 -21.51 4.24
CA GLY A 119 -9.59 -21.47 3.37
C GLY A 119 -10.90 -21.11 4.07
N HIS A 120 -10.87 -20.86 5.38
CA HIS A 120 -12.01 -20.36 6.14
C HIS A 120 -12.23 -18.87 5.88
N MET A 121 -13.48 -18.44 5.78
CA MET A 121 -13.81 -17.01 5.76
C MET A 121 -13.51 -16.39 7.13
N ALA A 122 -12.89 -15.23 7.15
CA ALA A 122 -12.68 -14.45 8.36
C ALA A 122 -14.01 -13.88 8.87
N ASN A 123 -14.20 -13.94 10.18
CA ASN A 123 -15.37 -13.42 10.89
C ASN A 123 -15.30 -11.89 11.05
N SER A 124 -14.10 -11.31 10.96
CA SER A 124 -13.88 -9.86 11.14
C SER A 124 -12.56 -9.39 10.52
N ASN A 125 -12.43 -8.07 10.34
CA ASN A 125 -11.13 -7.44 10.06
C ASN A 125 -10.10 -7.74 11.15
N ALA A 126 -10.51 -7.80 12.42
CA ALA A 126 -9.61 -8.07 13.53
C ALA A 126 -8.93 -9.44 13.38
N GLU A 127 -9.65 -10.46 12.92
CA GLU A 127 -9.10 -11.79 12.69
C GLU A 127 -8.02 -11.82 11.59
N LEU A 128 -8.23 -11.05 10.51
CA LEU A 128 -7.21 -10.86 9.45
C LEU A 128 -5.99 -10.11 9.99
N VAL A 129 -6.20 -9.06 10.79
CA VAL A 129 -5.13 -8.28 11.43
C VAL A 129 -4.33 -9.17 12.38
N GLU A 130 -4.97 -9.93 13.27
CA GLU A 130 -4.29 -10.85 14.19
C GLU A 130 -3.40 -11.85 13.45
N LYS A 131 -3.87 -12.36 12.30
CA LYS A 131 -3.04 -13.23 11.47
C LYS A 131 -1.83 -12.50 10.89
N ALA A 132 -2.00 -11.29 10.38
CA ALA A 132 -0.89 -10.49 9.85
C ALA A 132 0.14 -10.16 10.95
N VAL A 133 -0.33 -9.79 12.15
CA VAL A 133 0.52 -9.53 13.33
C VAL A 133 1.33 -10.76 13.72
N ARG A 134 0.71 -11.95 13.78
CA ARG A 134 1.43 -13.21 14.03
C ARG A 134 2.53 -13.43 13.01
N LEU A 135 2.22 -13.29 11.72
CA LEU A 135 3.17 -13.49 10.63
C LEU A 135 4.34 -12.48 10.68
N VAL A 136 4.07 -11.21 11.00
CA VAL A 136 5.10 -10.19 11.21
C VAL A 136 6.07 -10.63 12.31
N HIS A 137 5.55 -11.10 13.44
CA HIS A 137 6.39 -11.56 14.56
C HIS A 137 7.15 -12.85 14.25
N GLU A 138 6.53 -13.83 13.60
CA GLU A 138 7.17 -15.09 13.19
C GLU A 138 8.34 -14.86 12.22
N LEU A 139 8.26 -13.81 11.39
CA LEU A 139 9.31 -13.39 10.47
C LEU A 139 10.30 -12.38 11.08
N GLY A 140 10.23 -12.13 12.38
CA GLY A 140 11.19 -11.28 13.12
C GLY A 140 10.93 -9.77 13.06
N GLY A 141 9.77 -9.34 12.53
CA GLY A 141 9.35 -7.95 12.50
C GLY A 141 8.59 -7.50 13.74
N SER A 142 8.22 -6.22 13.76
CA SER A 142 7.37 -5.61 14.79
C SER A 142 6.27 -4.75 14.17
N VAL A 143 5.14 -4.65 14.87
CA VAL A 143 3.98 -3.88 14.43
C VAL A 143 4.06 -2.48 15.01
N ALA A 144 4.01 -1.47 14.14
CA ALA A 144 4.04 -0.07 14.54
C ALA A 144 2.76 0.32 15.30
N SER A 145 2.90 1.09 16.37
CA SER A 145 1.75 1.74 16.99
C SER A 145 1.26 2.89 16.09
N PRO A 146 0.01 3.38 16.25
CA PRO A 146 -0.44 4.57 15.55
C PRO A 146 0.44 5.81 15.80
N ALA A 147 1.13 5.89 16.92
CA ALA A 147 2.07 6.98 17.19
C ALA A 147 3.34 6.83 16.35
N ASP A 148 3.91 5.62 16.28
CA ASP A 148 5.09 5.32 15.46
C ASP A 148 4.80 5.54 13.98
N THR A 149 3.64 5.11 13.49
CA THR A 149 3.22 5.33 12.10
C THR A 149 3.14 6.82 11.79
N ARG A 150 2.51 7.62 12.67
CA ARG A 150 2.46 9.08 12.47
C ARG A 150 3.83 9.71 12.43
N GLN A 151 4.75 9.28 13.30
CA GLN A 151 6.12 9.78 13.30
C GLN A 151 6.84 9.42 11.99
N ARG A 152 6.72 8.18 11.52
CA ARG A 152 7.35 7.71 10.27
C ARG A 152 6.81 8.41 9.04
N LEU A 153 5.51 8.70 9.02
CA LEU A 153 4.81 9.35 7.91
C LEU A 153 4.69 10.87 8.07
N GLU A 154 5.37 11.46 9.06
CA GLU A 154 5.35 12.90 9.35
C GLU A 154 3.93 13.49 9.49
N MET A 155 2.98 12.68 9.97
CA MET A 155 1.57 13.07 10.10
C MET A 155 1.28 13.69 11.46
N THR A 156 0.52 14.79 11.48
CA THR A 156 0.00 15.35 12.73
C THR A 156 -1.28 14.64 13.16
N ARG A 157 -1.52 14.53 14.47
CA ARG A 157 -2.79 14.01 14.99
C ARG A 157 -3.92 14.97 14.59
N ALA A 158 -4.96 14.44 13.94
CA ALA A 158 -6.16 15.22 13.67
C ALA A 158 -6.77 15.73 15.00
N PRO A 159 -7.18 17.00 15.09
CA PRO A 159 -7.98 17.45 16.23
C PRO A 159 -9.28 16.65 16.24
N HIS A 160 -9.56 15.98 17.37
CA HIS A 160 -10.84 15.32 17.61
C HIS A 160 -11.91 16.34 18.01
#